data_AF-A0A9K3JGW2-F1
#
_entry.id   AF-A0A9K3JGW2-F1
#
_cell.length_a   1.000
_cell.length_b   1.000
_cell.length_c   1.000
_cell.angle_alpha   90.00
_cell.angle_beta   90.00
_cell.angle_gamma   90.00
#
_symmetry.space_group_name_H-M   'P 1'
#
loop_
_entity.id
_entity.type
_entity.pdbx_description
1 polymer ?
#
loop_
_entity_poly.entity_id
_entity_poly.type
_entity_poly.pdbx_seq_one_letter_code
_entity_poly.pdbx_strand_id
1 'polypeptide(L)'
;MANHQQFQSCYQNWMAQQRLDLNELLQALTNFPTHPDYLQLIGKKHINHYEYYLTARAQLAKHDGPSFLAPTWGTTFENSSLWIGGCRPSLIIRLVYVLCGYQQNALG
;
A
#
# COMPACT_ATOMS: atom_id res chain seq x y z
N MET A 1 -6.47 6.90 18.35
CA MET A 1 -4.99 6.94 18.45
C MET A 1 -4.31 5.60 18.20
N ALA A 2 -4.94 4.45 18.49
CA ALA A 2 -4.34 3.11 18.29
C ALA A 2 -4.02 2.72 16.82
N ASN A 3 -4.77 3.23 15.83
CA ASN A 3 -4.59 2.83 14.42
C ASN A 3 -3.27 3.32 13.83
N HIS A 4 -2.86 4.55 14.14
CA HIS A 4 -1.71 5.18 13.48
C HIS A 4 -0.39 4.42 13.71
N GLN A 5 -0.14 3.99 14.95
CA GLN A 5 1.03 3.17 15.29
C GLN A 5 0.98 1.81 14.60
N GLN A 6 -0.19 1.18 14.49
CA GLN A 6 -0.35 -0.10 13.79
C GLN A 6 -0.05 0.02 12.29
N PHE A 7 -0.48 1.11 11.64
CA PHE A 7 -0.09 1.37 10.26
C PHE A 7 1.41 1.56 10.11
N GLN A 8 2.02 2.35 10.99
CA GLN A 8 3.45 2.60 10.94
C GLN A 8 4.24 1.29 11.12
N SER A 9 3.89 0.45 12.09
CA SER A 9 4.51 -0.85 12.30
C SER A 9 4.28 -1.80 11.11
N CYS A 10 3.07 -1.83 10.56
CA CYS A 10 2.76 -2.62 9.37
C CYS A 10 3.64 -2.21 8.18
N TYR A 11 3.79 -0.90 7.93
CA TYR A 11 4.64 -0.36 6.88
C TYR A 11 6.13 -0.66 7.10
N GLN A 12 6.63 -0.48 8.32
CA GLN A 12 8.04 -0.76 8.65
C GLN A 12 8.38 -2.24 8.49
N ASN A 13 7.51 -3.12 9.00
CA ASN A 13 7.66 -4.57 8.83
C ASN A 13 7.66 -4.93 7.34
N TRP A 14 6.80 -4.30 6.55
CA TRP A 14 6.76 -4.50 5.12
C TRP A 14 8.06 -4.06 4.43
N MET A 15 8.57 -2.88 4.74
CA MET A 15 9.82 -2.38 4.18
C MET A 15 11.01 -3.29 4.53
N ALA A 16 11.04 -3.84 5.75
CA ALA A 16 12.05 -4.82 6.15
C ALA A 16 11.92 -6.12 5.34
N GLN A 17 10.70 -6.65 5.21
CA GLN A 17 10.44 -7.85 4.41
C GLN A 17 10.83 -7.66 2.94
N GLN A 18 10.50 -6.51 2.34
CA GLN A 18 10.87 -6.17 0.96
C GLN A 18 12.39 -6.20 0.73
N ARG A 19 13.17 -5.72 1.69
CA ARG A 19 14.64 -5.77 1.60
C ARG A 19 15.17 -7.20 1.64
N LEU A 20 14.60 -8.04 2.49
CA LEU A 20 14.95 -9.47 2.56
C LEU A 20 14.56 -10.18 1.26
N ASP A 21 13.36 -9.91 0.78
CA ASP A 21 12.80 -10.48 -0.44
C ASP A 21 13.63 -10.10 -1.68
N LEU A 22 14.06 -8.85 -1.79
CA LEU A 22 14.94 -8.40 -2.87
C LEU A 22 16.28 -9.13 -2.84
N ASN A 23 16.90 -9.28 -1.66
CA ASN A 23 18.15 -10.00 -1.53
C ASN A 23 17.99 -11.48 -1.93
N GLU A 24 16.89 -12.12 -1.52
CA GLU A 24 16.58 -13.51 -1.90
C GLU A 24 16.38 -13.66 -3.42
N LEU A 25 15.64 -12.74 -4.05
CA LEU A 25 15.46 -12.71 -5.51
C LEU A 25 16.80 -12.57 -6.25
N LEU A 26 17.65 -11.65 -5.81
CA LEU A 26 18.97 -11.44 -6.42
C LEU A 26 19.86 -12.67 -6.24
N GLN A 27 19.85 -13.30 -5.07
CA GLN A 27 20.58 -14.54 -4.82
C GLN A 27 20.05 -15.68 -5.68
N ALA A 28 18.73 -15.81 -5.83
CA ALA A 28 18.10 -16.82 -6.67
C ALA A 28 18.50 -16.67 -8.14
N LEU A 29 18.48 -15.44 -8.66
CA LEU A 29 18.91 -15.12 -10.03
C LEU A 29 20.40 -15.37 -10.25
N THR A 30 21.24 -15.10 -9.24
CA THR A 30 22.69 -15.27 -9.34
C THR A 30 23.12 -16.73 -9.25
N ASN A 31 22.56 -17.47 -8.30
CA ASN A 31 23.01 -18.83 -7.97
C ASN A 31 22.26 -19.92 -8.73
N PHE A 32 21.03 -19.65 -9.17
CA PHE A 32 20.15 -20.65 -9.80
C PHE A 32 19.47 -20.14 -11.10
N PRO A 33 20.17 -19.46 -12.02
CA PRO A 33 19.56 -18.84 -13.20
C PRO A 33 18.91 -19.85 -14.17
N THR A 34 19.38 -21.10 -14.17
CA THR A 34 18.90 -22.18 -15.04
C THR A 34 17.88 -23.11 -14.36
N HIS A 35 17.40 -22.77 -13.16
CA HIS A 35 16.38 -23.55 -12.44
C HIS A 35 15.02 -22.84 -12.46
N PRO A 36 14.24 -22.96 -13.55
CA PRO A 36 12.98 -22.23 -13.72
C PRO A 36 11.95 -22.54 -12.63
N ASP A 37 11.86 -23.78 -12.17
CA ASP A 37 10.93 -24.18 -11.11
C ASP A 37 11.24 -23.49 -9.77
N TYR A 38 12.54 -23.36 -9.46
CA TYR A 38 12.99 -22.65 -8.27
C TYR A 38 12.74 -21.15 -8.37
N LEU A 39 13.04 -20.54 -9.52
CA LEU A 39 12.75 -19.12 -9.77
C LEU A 39 11.24 -18.82 -9.71
N GLN A 40 10.41 -19.72 -10.22
CA GLN A 40 8.95 -19.60 -10.13
C GLN A 40 8.46 -19.72 -8.68
N LEU A 41 9.00 -20.67 -7.91
CA LEU A 41 8.68 -20.84 -6.50
C LEU A 41 9.00 -19.57 -5.69
N ILE A 42 10.20 -19.02 -5.89
CA ILE A 42 10.65 -17.79 -5.23
C ILE A 42 9.78 -16.61 -5.68
N GLY A 43 9.53 -16.45 -6.98
CA GLY A 43 8.63 -15.42 -7.50
C GLY A 43 7.24 -15.48 -6.87
N LYS A 44 6.65 -16.69 -6.76
CA LYS A 44 5.35 -16.90 -6.11
C LYS A 44 5.37 -16.54 -4.62
N LYS A 45 6.43 -16.90 -3.91
CA LYS A 45 6.62 -16.52 -2.49
C LYS A 45 6.56 -15.01 -2.31
N HIS A 46 7.25 -14.25 -3.16
CA HIS A 46 7.26 -12.79 -3.06
C HIS A 46 5.94 -12.13 -3.46
N ILE A 47 5.25 -12.66 -4.47
CA ILE A 47 3.88 -12.23 -4.81
C ILE A 47 2.96 -12.44 -3.60
N ASN A 48 3.02 -13.60 -2.94
CA ASN A 48 2.21 -13.87 -1.75
C ASN A 48 2.51 -12.90 -0.60
N HIS A 49 3.79 -12.56 -0.35
CA HIS A 49 4.15 -11.55 0.65
C HIS A 49 3.55 -10.17 0.32
N TYR A 50 3.56 -9.80 -0.96
CA TYR A 50 2.96 -8.56 -1.44
C TYR A 50 1.43 -8.54 -1.22
N GLU A 51 0.74 -9.63 -1.57
CA GLU A 51 -0.71 -9.78 -1.36
C GLU A 51 -1.09 -9.74 0.12
N TYR A 52 -0.29 -10.38 0.98
CA TYR A 52 -0.49 -10.33 2.43
C TYR A 52 -0.39 -8.89 2.95
N TYR A 53 0.63 -8.14 2.53
CA TYR A 53 0.77 -6.74 2.88
C TYR A 53 -0.42 -5.90 2.38
N LEU A 54 -0.82 -6.06 1.12
CA LEU A 54 -1.98 -5.33 0.58
C LEU A 54 -3.25 -5.61 1.37
N THR A 55 -3.47 -6.86 1.75
CA THR A 55 -4.64 -7.28 2.55
C THR A 55 -4.60 -6.65 3.94
N ALA A 56 -3.47 -6.74 4.65
CA ALA A 56 -3.30 -6.12 5.96
C ALA A 56 -3.50 -4.60 5.89
N ARG A 57 -2.89 -3.95 4.91
CA ARG A 57 -3.02 -2.51 4.65
C ARG A 57 -4.47 -2.11 4.34
N ALA A 58 -5.20 -2.91 3.57
CA ALA A 58 -6.60 -2.65 3.25
C ALA A 58 -7.54 -2.78 4.46
N GLN A 59 -7.28 -3.73 5.37
CA GLN A 59 -8.05 -3.85 6.62
C GLN A 59 -7.80 -2.64 7.52
N LEU A 60 -6.54 -2.22 7.66
CA LEU A 60 -6.20 -1.04 8.44
C LEU A 60 -6.84 0.24 7.83
N ALA A 61 -6.86 0.37 6.51
CA ALA A 61 -7.48 1.51 5.79
C ALA A 61 -8.96 1.73 6.11
N LYS A 62 -9.71 0.66 6.45
CA LYS A 62 -11.10 0.78 6.89
C LYS A 62 -11.25 1.51 8.21
N HIS A 63 -10.22 1.50 9.04
CA HIS A 63 -10.24 2.09 10.38
C HIS A 63 -9.57 3.47 10.44
N ASP A 64 -8.67 3.79 9.50
CA ASP A 64 -8.03 5.10 9.38
C ASP A 64 -7.61 5.36 7.92
N GLY A 65 -8.56 5.84 7.12
CA GLY A 65 -8.36 6.18 5.71
C GLY A 65 -7.33 7.30 5.46
N PRO A 66 -7.29 8.38 6.26
CA PRO A 66 -6.29 9.44 6.09
C PRO A 66 -4.84 8.94 6.22
N SER A 67 -4.55 8.08 7.19
CA SER A 67 -3.20 7.49 7.36
C SER A 67 -2.77 6.63 6.17
N PHE A 68 -3.70 6.16 5.33
CA PHE A 68 -3.41 5.46 4.08
C PHE A 68 -2.98 6.39 2.94
N LEU A 69 -3.48 7.63 2.93
CA LEU A 69 -3.21 8.61 1.87
C LEU A 69 -2.01 9.50 2.20
N ALA A 70 -1.88 9.92 3.45
CA ALA A 70 -0.83 10.81 3.91
C ALA A 70 -0.42 10.41 5.33
N PRO A 71 0.39 9.34 5.50
CA PRO A 71 0.92 8.98 6.80
C PRO A 71 1.76 10.11 7.38
N THR A 72 1.59 10.41 8.66
CA THR A 72 2.33 11.51 9.33
C THR A 72 3.80 11.18 9.57
N TRP A 73 4.19 9.90 9.51
CA TRP A 73 5.59 9.46 9.55
C TRP A 73 6.28 9.47 8.18
N GLY A 74 5.54 9.69 7.09
CA GLY A 74 6.08 9.76 5.74
C GLY A 74 6.65 11.15 5.42
N THR A 75 7.68 11.20 4.59
CA THR A 75 8.18 12.47 4.06
C THR A 75 7.16 13.09 3.09
N THR A 76 7.24 14.42 2.87
CA THR A 76 6.38 15.11 1.90
C THR A 76 6.45 14.49 0.51
N PHE A 77 7.62 13.99 0.11
CA PHE A 77 7.84 13.34 -1.19
C PHE A 77 7.20 11.94 -1.27
N GLU A 78 7.32 11.13 -0.21
CA GLU A 78 6.67 9.82 -0.15
C GLU A 78 5.15 9.98 -0.14
N ASN A 79 4.65 10.95 0.64
CA ASN A 79 3.23 11.27 0.70
C ASN A 79 2.72 11.78 -0.65
N SER A 80 3.44 12.67 -1.34
CA SER A 80 3.04 13.12 -2.68
C SER A 80 3.06 11.99 -3.69
N SER A 81 4.00 11.06 -3.58
CA SER A 81 4.07 9.86 -4.43
C SER A 81 2.90 8.91 -4.17
N LEU A 82 2.48 8.73 -2.91
CA LEU A 82 1.26 7.99 -2.56
C LEU A 82 -0.01 8.66 -3.13
N TRP A 83 -0.06 10.00 -3.11
CA TRP A 83 -1.14 10.79 -3.71
C TRP A 83 -1.19 10.68 -5.24
N ILE A 84 -0.05 10.66 -5.91
CA ILE A 84 0.02 10.56 -7.38
C ILE A 84 -0.23 9.12 -7.85
N GLY A 85 0.26 8.13 -7.10
CA GLY A 85 0.29 6.72 -7.52
C GLY A 85 -0.83 5.83 -6.98
N GLY A 86 -1.54 6.20 -5.91
CA GLY A 86 -2.41 5.24 -5.17
C GLY A 86 -3.90 5.58 -5.10
N CYS A 87 -4.28 6.86 -5.19
CA CYS A 87 -5.66 7.31 -5.10
C CYS A 87 -5.73 8.62 -5.88
N ARG A 88 -6.65 8.78 -6.84
CA ARG A 88 -6.84 10.07 -7.53
C ARG A 88 -7.66 10.98 -6.61
N PRO A 89 -7.03 11.86 -5.82
CA PRO A 89 -7.71 12.58 -4.75
C PRO A 89 -8.72 13.57 -5.34
N SER A 90 -8.45 14.04 -6.55
CA SER A 90 -9.37 14.82 -7.39
C SER A 90 -10.71 14.11 -7.64
N LEU A 91 -10.73 12.78 -7.79
CA LEU A 91 -11.98 12.02 -7.92
C LEU A 91 -12.74 11.98 -6.60
N ILE A 92 -12.07 11.81 -5.46
CA ILE A 92 -12.71 11.85 -4.14
C ILE A 92 -13.30 13.22 -3.88
N ILE A 93 -12.54 14.30 -4.10
CA ILE A 93 -13.01 15.68 -3.92
C ILE A 93 -14.22 15.96 -4.80
N ARG A 94 -14.18 15.52 -6.07
CA ARG A 94 -15.34 15.63 -6.99
C ARG A 94 -16.53 14.82 -6.50
N LEU A 95 -16.32 13.60 -6.01
CA LEU A 95 -17.39 12.75 -5.48
C LEU A 95 -18.06 13.41 -4.27
N VAL A 96 -17.26 13.90 -3.31
CA VAL A 96 -17.76 14.65 -2.15
C VAL A 96 -18.53 15.89 -2.59
N TYR A 97 -17.99 16.66 -3.53
CA TYR A 97 -18.68 17.83 -4.07
C TYR A 97 -20.04 17.49 -4.71
N VAL A 98 -20.09 16.44 -5.52
CA VAL A 98 -21.35 15.96 -6.14
C VAL A 98 -22.33 15.47 -5.08
N LEU A 99 -21.88 14.69 -4.11
CA LEU A 99 -22.73 14.16 -3.04
C LEU A 99 -23.29 15.28 -2.14
N CYS A 100 -22.47 16.24 -1.74
CA CYS A 100 -22.90 17.39 -0.97
C CYS A 100 -23.88 18.27 -1.78
N GLY A 101 -23.60 18.52 -3.07
CA GLY A 101 -24.51 19.25 -3.95
C GLY A 101 -25.84 18.53 -4.18
N TYR A 102 -25.85 17.20 -4.22
CA TYR A 102 -27.06 16.39 -4.34
C TYR A 102 -27.96 16.51 -3.10
N GLN A 103 -27.38 16.54 -1.89
CA GLN A 103 -28.17 16.73 -0.66
C GLN A 103 -28.83 18.11 -0.57
N GLN A 104 -28.19 19.15 -1.12
CA GLN A 104 -28.78 20.50 -1.19
C GLN A 104 -30.03 20.54 -2.10
N ASN A 105 -30.03 19.77 -3.19
CA ASN A 105 -31.11 19.75 -4.17
C ASN A 105 -32.27 18.82 -3.79
N ALA A 106 -32.07 17.89 -2.85
CA ALA A 106 -33.10 16.97 -2.37
C ALA A 106 -33.92 17.50 -1.17
N LEU A 107 -33.48 18.61 -0.58
CA LEU A 107 -34.13 19.30 0.56
C LEU A 107 -34.79 20.63 0.14
N GLY A 108 -34.82 20.95 -1.15
CA GLY A 108 -35.45 22.14 -1.73
C GLY A 108 -36.69 21.82 -2.54
#